data_AF-C5DEA2-F1
#
_entry.id   AF-C5DEA2-F1
#
_cell.length_a   1.000
_cell.length_b   1.000
_cell.length_c   1.000
_cell.angle_alpha   90.00
_cell.angle_beta   90.00
_cell.angle_gamma   90.00
#
_symmetry.space_group_name_H-M   'P 1'
#
loop_
_entity.id
_entity.type
_entity.pdbx_description
1 polymer ?
#
loop_
_entity_poly.entity_id
_entity_poly.type
_entity_poly.pdbx_seq_one_letter_code
_entity_poly.pdbx_strand_id
1 'polypeptide(L)'
;MARLIEETPRHNYASIPGSAAPEEVEVSYRDEFRQIGKNALPLIVTFALQTSLSFVTVAFVGRLGALELGGVSLANVTFTATSAVFQGLATCLDTLCPQAFGAKQYQLVGLYFQRGLAISLVFACPIALLWWYSELMLGAMVDDQRLVKIAARYLRVMVTSIPGYVTFECGKKYLQAQNDFTTAQYILFVCAPLNVLLNYLFVFRFGLGFVGAPMATSLTFTLMGASLATFIWCKTYRDGTTSCWSPLKNWKPIFANWGTMVSLAIPGIIMIEAEFLAFESLTVLSAKFGTESLAAQSVIASIQSLTFQAPFSAGVAASNRIAYHIGKSRVRACQVASRATLIYIGFLIGTANLLFLVLGRTIIPSVFSNDEGVIKIASQVLPIIGINQVCDVLNVLSAGILRAQGRQKIGGVLNIIAYYLVGLPMAIFLGFRCKWALQGFWVGLGCGILFLGLSELYCVWKSDWAKIIRNSRRLHKDSPAV
;
A
#
# COMPACT_ATOMS: atom_id res chain seq x y z
N MET A 1 -5.90 -3.18 36.83
CA MET A 1 -6.25 -3.13 35.40
C MET A 1 -7.73 -2.88 35.11
N ALA A 2 -8.69 -3.24 35.98
CA ALA A 2 -10.12 -2.96 35.75
C ALA A 2 -10.59 -1.52 36.09
N ARG A 3 -9.85 -0.76 36.93
CA ARG A 3 -10.22 0.61 37.34
C ARG A 3 -9.66 1.76 36.47
N LEU A 4 -8.85 1.46 35.46
CA LEU A 4 -8.29 2.47 34.54
C LEU A 4 -9.09 2.63 33.23
N ILE A 5 -10.21 1.90 33.09
CA ILE A 5 -11.09 1.96 31.90
C ILE A 5 -12.27 2.93 32.13
N GLU A 6 -12.54 3.35 33.37
CA GLU A 6 -13.70 4.19 33.72
C GLU A 6 -13.48 5.71 33.56
N GLU A 7 -12.25 6.19 33.40
CA GLU A 7 -11.94 7.63 33.30
C GLU A 7 -11.79 8.16 31.86
N THR A 8 -12.53 7.60 30.89
CA THR A 8 -12.80 8.37 29.67
C THR A 8 -13.92 9.38 29.96
N PRO A 9 -13.72 10.69 29.73
CA PRO A 9 -14.77 11.67 29.98
C PRO A 9 -15.98 11.33 29.10
N ARG A 10 -17.12 11.06 29.74
CA ARG A 10 -18.42 10.89 29.07
C ARG A 10 -18.80 12.21 28.40
N HIS A 11 -18.32 12.43 27.19
CA HIS A 11 -18.88 13.49 26.34
C HIS A 11 -20.33 13.11 26.05
N ASN A 12 -21.25 14.01 26.39
CA ASN A 12 -22.68 13.80 26.26
C ASN A 12 -23.04 13.94 24.76
N TYR A 13 -23.00 12.84 24.01
CA TYR A 13 -23.18 12.81 22.55
C TYR A 13 -24.64 12.97 22.07
N ALA A 14 -25.55 13.35 22.97
CA ALA A 14 -27.00 13.41 22.72
C ALA A 14 -27.49 14.66 21.95
N SER A 15 -26.63 15.62 21.62
CA SER A 15 -27.04 16.91 21.02
C SER A 15 -26.63 17.07 19.55
N ILE A 16 -27.02 16.11 18.69
CA ILE A 16 -26.98 16.29 17.23
C ILE A 16 -28.38 16.69 16.76
N PRO A 17 -28.65 17.96 16.37
CA PRO A 17 -29.97 18.36 15.89
C PRO A 17 -30.24 17.74 14.50
N GLY A 18 -31.38 17.04 14.35
CA GLY A 18 -31.99 16.75 13.04
C GLY A 18 -31.83 15.33 12.45
N SER A 19 -31.44 14.32 13.21
CA SER A 19 -31.54 12.92 12.76
C SER A 19 -32.06 12.02 13.87
N ALA A 20 -32.97 11.10 13.56
CA ALA A 20 -33.37 10.01 14.45
C ALA A 20 -32.12 9.41 15.12
N ALA A 21 -32.21 9.13 16.43
CA ALA A 21 -31.08 8.59 17.19
C ALA A 21 -30.51 7.38 16.43
N PRO A 22 -29.22 7.39 16.06
CA PRO A 22 -28.65 6.27 15.31
C PRO A 22 -28.83 5.00 16.14
N GLU A 23 -29.39 3.94 15.54
CA GLU A 23 -29.36 2.61 16.14
C GLU A 23 -27.90 2.20 16.36
N GLU A 24 -27.40 2.44 17.57
CA GLU A 24 -26.15 1.88 18.07
C GLU A 24 -26.40 0.41 18.39
N VAL A 25 -26.33 -0.43 17.36
CA VAL A 25 -26.18 -1.88 17.56
C VAL A 25 -24.92 -2.10 18.38
N GLU A 26 -25.01 -2.86 19.48
CA GLU A 26 -23.83 -3.20 20.27
C GLU A 26 -22.83 -3.95 19.40
N VAL A 27 -21.66 -3.33 19.17
CA VAL A 27 -20.58 -3.92 18.40
C VAL A 27 -19.56 -4.49 19.37
N SER A 28 -19.30 -5.80 19.30
CA SER A 28 -18.30 -6.46 20.13
C SER A 28 -16.89 -6.37 19.52
N TYR A 29 -15.88 -6.27 20.38
CA TYR A 29 -14.46 -6.36 19.97
C TYR A 29 -14.18 -7.65 19.19
N ARG A 30 -14.82 -8.76 19.57
CA ARG A 30 -14.66 -10.07 18.90
C ARG A 30 -15.17 -10.02 17.47
N ASP A 31 -16.28 -9.34 17.23
CA ASP A 31 -16.89 -9.27 15.91
C ASP A 31 -16.08 -8.39 14.96
N GLU A 32 -15.59 -7.25 15.44
CA GLU A 32 -14.70 -6.38 14.66
C GLU A 32 -13.37 -7.06 14.36
N PHE A 33 -12.75 -7.73 15.36
CA PHE A 33 -11.55 -8.52 15.14
C PHE A 33 -11.76 -9.60 14.07
N ARG A 34 -12.85 -10.37 14.16
CA ARG A 34 -13.17 -11.43 13.20
C ARG A 34 -13.43 -10.88 11.80
N GLN A 35 -14.17 -9.77 11.67
CA GLN A 35 -14.50 -9.18 10.37
C GLN A 35 -13.27 -8.58 9.69
N ILE A 36 -12.46 -7.81 10.43
CA ILE A 36 -11.25 -7.22 9.88
C ILE A 36 -10.24 -8.33 9.51
N GLY A 37 -10.05 -9.34 10.38
CA GLY A 37 -9.18 -10.47 10.08
C GLY A 37 -9.63 -11.28 8.86
N LYS A 38 -10.93 -11.54 8.72
CA LYS A 38 -11.50 -12.22 7.54
C LYS A 38 -11.23 -11.47 6.24
N ASN A 39 -11.26 -10.13 6.28
CA ASN A 39 -11.02 -9.29 5.11
C ASN A 39 -9.54 -9.06 4.82
N ALA A 40 -8.69 -9.06 5.86
CA ALA A 40 -7.25 -8.89 5.73
C ALA A 40 -6.60 -10.11 5.04
N LEU A 41 -7.02 -11.34 5.35
CA LEU A 41 -6.37 -12.54 4.83
C LEU A 41 -6.38 -12.65 3.28
N PRO A 42 -7.51 -12.45 2.57
CA PRO A 42 -7.54 -12.36 1.10
C PRO A 42 -6.63 -11.27 0.54
N LEU A 43 -6.53 -10.13 1.23
CA LEU A 43 -5.68 -9.01 0.82
C LEU A 43 -4.19 -9.35 0.92
N ILE A 44 -3.77 -10.08 1.97
CA ILE A 44 -2.38 -10.54 2.10
C ILE A 44 -2.00 -11.39 0.90
N VAL A 45 -2.85 -12.33 0.51
CA VAL A 45 -2.64 -13.18 -0.67
C VAL A 45 -2.64 -12.34 -1.95
N THR A 46 -3.55 -11.37 -2.06
CA THR A 46 -3.63 -10.44 -3.21
C THR A 46 -2.32 -9.69 -3.40
N PHE A 47 -1.79 -9.02 -2.37
CA PHE A 47 -0.56 -8.26 -2.51
C PHE A 47 0.68 -9.16 -2.70
N ALA A 48 0.71 -10.35 -2.08
CA ALA A 48 1.77 -11.33 -2.31
C ALA A 48 1.80 -11.81 -3.77
N LEU A 49 0.64 -12.16 -4.35
CA LEU A 49 0.52 -12.55 -5.76
C LEU A 49 0.83 -11.39 -6.72
N GLN A 50 0.49 -10.16 -6.34
CA GLN A 50 0.82 -9.00 -7.16
C GLN A 50 2.34 -8.73 -7.17
N THR A 51 3.00 -8.90 -6.03
CA THR A 51 4.46 -8.73 -5.89
C THR A 51 5.21 -9.85 -6.64
N SER A 52 4.67 -11.06 -6.69
CA SER A 52 5.32 -12.19 -7.38
C SER A 52 5.51 -11.97 -8.88
N LEU A 53 4.70 -11.13 -9.53
CA LEU A 53 4.83 -10.78 -10.95
C LEU A 53 6.22 -10.19 -11.27
N SER A 54 6.73 -9.31 -10.40
CA SER A 54 8.05 -8.71 -10.56
C SER A 54 9.16 -9.76 -10.35
N PHE A 55 9.01 -10.64 -9.35
CA PHE A 55 9.95 -11.73 -9.11
C PHE A 55 10.07 -12.69 -10.29
N VAL A 56 8.94 -13.09 -10.88
CA VAL A 56 8.90 -13.95 -12.07
C VAL A 56 9.64 -13.29 -13.22
N THR A 57 9.36 -12.01 -13.49
CA THR A 57 10.04 -11.25 -14.54
C THR A 57 11.56 -11.28 -14.39
N VAL A 58 12.07 -10.99 -13.18
CA VAL A 58 13.51 -10.98 -12.87
C VAL A 58 14.11 -12.39 -13.05
N ALA A 59 13.42 -13.43 -12.57
CA ALA A 59 13.90 -14.81 -12.67
C ALA A 59 14.05 -15.30 -14.12
N PHE A 60 13.14 -14.91 -15.02
CA PHE A 60 13.22 -15.27 -16.44
C PHE A 60 14.33 -14.50 -17.16
N VAL A 61 14.43 -13.18 -16.95
CA VAL A 61 15.47 -12.36 -17.56
C VAL A 61 16.86 -12.73 -17.04
N GLY A 62 16.99 -13.16 -15.78
CA GLY A 62 18.25 -13.61 -15.20
C GLY A 62 18.91 -14.76 -15.95
N ARG A 63 18.15 -15.53 -16.75
CA ARG A 63 18.69 -16.62 -17.59
C ARG A 63 19.25 -16.14 -18.92
N LEU A 64 18.97 -14.91 -19.34
CA LEU A 64 19.48 -14.34 -20.59
C LEU A 64 20.92 -13.84 -20.45
N GLY A 65 21.27 -13.30 -19.29
CA GLY A 65 22.59 -12.75 -19.02
C GLY A 65 22.60 -11.74 -17.88
N ALA A 66 23.80 -11.46 -17.36
CA ALA A 66 23.99 -10.52 -16.25
C ALA A 66 23.68 -9.06 -16.66
N LEU A 67 23.93 -8.69 -17.93
CA LEU A 67 23.67 -7.35 -18.43
C LEU A 67 22.16 -7.07 -18.51
N GLU A 68 21.40 -8.02 -19.06
CA GLU A 68 19.94 -7.98 -19.18
C GLU A 68 19.29 -7.95 -17.80
N LEU A 69 19.77 -8.80 -16.87
CA LEU A 69 19.31 -8.82 -15.50
C LEU A 69 19.53 -7.48 -14.80
N GLY A 70 20.72 -6.89 -14.93
CA GLY A 70 21.03 -5.58 -14.34
C GLY A 70 20.12 -4.48 -14.87
N GLY A 71 19.93 -4.41 -16.19
CA GLY A 71 19.10 -3.39 -16.82
C GLY A 71 17.62 -3.53 -16.46
N VAL A 72 17.08 -4.76 -16.43
CA VAL A 72 15.70 -5.01 -16.02
C VAL A 72 15.49 -4.79 -14.52
N SER A 73 16.47 -5.11 -13.67
CA SER A 73 16.40 -4.83 -12.24
C SER A 73 16.34 -3.31 -11.98
N LEU A 74 17.19 -2.53 -12.68
CA LEU A 74 17.15 -1.07 -12.62
C LEU A 74 15.78 -0.51 -13.05
N ALA A 75 15.20 -1.05 -14.12
CA ALA A 75 13.86 -0.68 -14.56
C ALA A 75 12.78 -1.07 -13.55
N ASN A 76 12.87 -2.24 -12.90
CA ASN A 76 11.91 -2.68 -11.91
C ASN A 76 11.93 -1.82 -10.64
N VAL A 77 13.11 -1.41 -10.17
CA VAL A 77 13.24 -0.45 -9.06
C VAL A 77 12.57 0.87 -9.44
N THR A 78 12.86 1.40 -10.63
CA THR A 78 12.25 2.63 -11.15
C THR A 78 10.72 2.50 -11.27
N PHE A 79 10.23 1.38 -11.80
CA PHE A 79 8.81 1.07 -11.93
C PHE A 79 8.14 1.00 -10.56
N THR A 80 8.75 0.31 -9.59
CA THR A 80 8.16 0.13 -8.26
C THR A 80 8.08 1.47 -7.52
N ALA A 81 9.15 2.27 -7.57
CA ALA A 81 9.19 3.60 -6.98
C ALA A 81 8.15 4.55 -7.58
N THR A 82 7.94 4.52 -8.90
CA THR A 82 7.00 5.44 -9.55
C THR A 82 5.55 4.94 -9.57
N SER A 83 5.33 3.61 -9.52
CA SER A 83 3.98 3.02 -9.49
C SER A 83 3.32 3.05 -8.10
N ALA A 84 4.12 3.14 -7.03
CA ALA A 84 3.63 3.36 -5.67
C ALA A 84 2.77 4.65 -5.55
N VAL A 85 3.01 5.65 -6.41
CA VAL A 85 2.17 6.85 -6.56
C VAL A 85 0.71 6.48 -6.86
N PHE A 86 0.46 5.49 -7.74
CA PHE A 86 -0.91 5.07 -8.06
C PHE A 86 -1.59 4.38 -6.87
N GLN A 87 -0.84 3.58 -6.12
CA GLN A 87 -1.33 2.98 -4.88
C GLN A 87 -1.66 4.07 -3.84
N GLY A 88 -0.81 5.09 -3.72
CA GLY A 88 -1.00 6.27 -2.88
C GLY A 88 -2.24 7.07 -3.26
N LEU A 89 -2.42 7.36 -4.55
CA LEU A 89 -3.61 8.02 -5.08
C LEU A 89 -4.88 7.22 -4.77
N ALA A 90 -4.85 5.90 -4.98
CA ALA A 90 -5.98 5.02 -4.74
C ALA A 90 -6.40 4.95 -3.26
N THR A 91 -5.52 5.30 -2.31
CA THR A 91 -5.87 5.30 -0.88
C THR A 91 -6.96 6.30 -0.51
N CYS A 92 -7.20 7.36 -1.31
CA CYS A 92 -8.35 8.25 -1.05
C CYS A 92 -9.69 7.50 -1.18
N LEU A 93 -9.75 6.44 -1.98
CA LEU A 93 -10.92 5.57 -2.14
C LEU A 93 -11.16 4.70 -0.89
N ASP A 94 -10.12 4.40 -0.09
CA ASP A 94 -10.28 3.73 1.22
C ASP A 94 -11.01 4.61 2.25
N THR A 95 -11.12 5.92 1.99
CA THR A 95 -11.91 6.86 2.79
C THR A 95 -13.30 7.04 2.20
N LEU A 96 -13.35 7.51 0.94
CA LEU A 96 -14.56 8.06 0.35
C LEU A 96 -15.58 6.98 0.00
N CYS A 97 -15.15 5.89 -0.62
CA CYS A 97 -16.03 4.81 -1.03
C CYS A 97 -16.72 4.11 0.17
N PRO A 98 -16.00 3.62 1.19
CA PRO A 98 -16.65 2.97 2.33
C PRO A 98 -17.48 3.93 3.20
N GLN A 99 -17.10 5.22 3.33
CA GLN A 99 -17.95 6.21 3.99
C GLN A 99 -19.26 6.43 3.23
N ALA A 100 -19.22 6.61 1.91
CA ALA A 100 -20.41 6.74 1.07
C ALA A 100 -21.29 5.48 1.13
N PHE A 101 -20.66 4.30 1.07
CA PHE A 101 -21.36 3.01 1.18
C PHE A 101 -22.04 2.85 2.55
N GLY A 102 -21.37 3.23 3.64
CA GLY A 102 -21.94 3.26 4.99
C GLY A 102 -23.11 4.23 5.12
N ALA A 103 -23.04 5.38 4.45
CA ALA A 103 -24.11 6.37 4.38
C ALA A 103 -25.27 5.98 3.42
N LYS A 104 -25.23 4.77 2.83
CA LYS A 104 -26.19 4.27 1.82
C LYS A 104 -26.24 5.12 0.53
N GLN A 105 -25.19 5.87 0.23
CA GLN A 105 -25.05 6.66 -1.00
C GLN A 105 -24.35 5.83 -2.08
N TYR A 106 -24.97 4.74 -2.52
CA TYR A 106 -24.34 3.74 -3.40
C TYR A 106 -23.84 4.32 -4.73
N GLN A 107 -24.62 5.21 -5.35
CA GLN A 107 -24.26 5.87 -6.61
C GLN A 107 -23.01 6.76 -6.47
N LEU A 108 -22.80 7.35 -5.30
CA LEU A 108 -21.62 8.17 -5.02
C LEU A 108 -20.35 7.32 -4.93
N VAL A 109 -20.46 6.04 -4.51
CA VAL A 109 -19.34 5.09 -4.52
C VAL A 109 -18.81 4.89 -5.94
N GLY A 110 -19.70 4.68 -6.91
CA GLY A 110 -19.34 4.54 -8.32
C GLY A 110 -18.76 5.83 -8.91
N LEU A 111 -19.30 6.99 -8.53
CA LEU A 111 -18.76 8.28 -8.94
C LEU A 111 -17.35 8.51 -8.39
N TYR A 112 -17.09 8.19 -7.12
CA TYR A 112 -15.74 8.27 -6.56
C TYR A 112 -14.77 7.31 -7.25
N PHE A 113 -15.21 6.09 -7.59
CA PHE A 113 -14.40 5.17 -8.39
C PHE A 113 -14.03 5.77 -9.76
N GLN A 114 -15.01 6.29 -10.50
CA GLN A 114 -14.78 6.91 -11.81
C GLN A 114 -13.87 8.15 -11.72
N ARG A 115 -14.06 9.00 -10.71
CA ARG A 115 -13.19 10.15 -10.44
C ARG A 115 -11.77 9.71 -10.07
N GLY A 116 -11.64 8.71 -9.20
CA GLY A 116 -10.35 8.16 -8.81
C GLY A 116 -9.59 7.59 -10.00
N LEU A 117 -10.28 6.90 -10.91
CA LEU A 117 -9.70 6.42 -12.16
C LEU A 117 -9.23 7.57 -13.05
N ALA A 118 -10.07 8.58 -13.26
CA ALA A 118 -9.73 9.74 -14.09
C ALA A 118 -8.54 10.54 -13.51
N ILE A 119 -8.54 10.82 -12.21
CA ILE A 119 -7.43 11.49 -11.52
C ILE A 119 -6.15 10.67 -11.66
N SER A 120 -6.23 9.35 -11.43
CA SER A 120 -5.04 8.48 -11.52
C SER A 120 -4.47 8.43 -12.94
N LEU A 121 -5.31 8.44 -13.98
CA LEU A 121 -4.86 8.52 -15.37
C LEU A 121 -4.21 9.87 -15.70
N VAL A 122 -4.73 10.98 -15.17
CA VAL A 122 -4.10 12.31 -15.33
C VAL A 122 -2.73 12.35 -14.65
N PHE A 123 -2.63 11.84 -13.43
CA PHE A 123 -1.34 11.70 -12.71
C PHE A 123 -0.42 10.67 -13.35
N ALA A 124 -0.96 9.75 -14.16
CA ALA A 124 -0.14 8.82 -14.93
C ALA A 124 0.57 9.48 -16.11
N CYS A 125 0.06 10.58 -16.67
CA CYS A 125 0.71 11.31 -17.77
C CYS A 125 2.17 11.72 -17.47
N PRO A 126 2.48 12.40 -16.35
CA PRO A 126 3.87 12.73 -16.01
C PRO A 126 4.74 11.50 -15.76
N ILE A 127 4.18 10.42 -15.18
CA ILE A 127 4.91 9.15 -14.96
C ILE A 127 5.21 8.47 -16.29
N ALA A 128 4.25 8.43 -17.22
CA ALA A 128 4.44 7.88 -18.56
C ALA A 128 5.49 8.67 -19.34
N LEU A 129 5.50 10.01 -19.21
CA LEU A 129 6.52 10.86 -19.80
C LEU A 129 7.90 10.56 -19.21
N LEU A 130 7.99 10.41 -17.88
CA LEU A 130 9.22 10.03 -17.18
C LEU A 130 9.74 8.67 -17.65
N TRP A 131 8.86 7.68 -17.82
CA TRP A 131 9.24 6.37 -18.36
C TRP A 131 9.65 6.41 -19.83
N TRP A 132 9.04 7.29 -20.62
CA TRP A 132 9.38 7.44 -22.03
C TRP A 132 10.79 8.01 -22.22
N TYR A 133 11.12 9.03 -21.41
CA TYR A 133 12.41 9.72 -21.40
C TYR A 133 13.37 9.21 -20.31
N SER A 134 13.15 7.99 -19.80
CA SER A 134 13.93 7.45 -18.68
C SER A 134 15.40 7.26 -19.01
N GLU A 135 15.79 7.21 -20.29
CA GLU A 135 17.20 7.16 -20.72
C GLU A 135 17.99 8.39 -20.25
N LEU A 136 17.39 9.59 -20.29
CA LEU A 136 18.02 10.83 -19.81
C LEU A 136 18.16 10.82 -18.28
N MET A 137 17.10 10.40 -17.58
CA MET A 137 17.06 10.36 -16.13
C MET A 137 18.03 9.31 -15.58
N LEU A 138 17.97 8.09 -16.10
CA LEU A 138 18.84 6.99 -15.67
C LEU A 138 20.28 7.20 -16.12
N GLY A 139 20.52 7.82 -17.28
CA GLY A 139 21.86 8.17 -17.75
C GLY A 139 22.57 9.22 -16.89
N ALA A 140 21.82 10.02 -16.11
CA ALA A 140 22.40 10.93 -15.12
C ALA A 140 22.79 10.23 -13.80
N MET A 141 22.26 9.03 -13.54
CA MET A 141 22.47 8.29 -12.29
C MET A 141 23.38 7.06 -12.45
N VAL A 142 23.46 6.50 -13.66
CA VAL A 142 24.15 5.24 -13.95
C VAL A 142 25.11 5.44 -15.12
N ASP A 143 26.39 5.14 -14.88
CA ASP A 143 27.46 5.34 -15.86
C ASP A 143 27.40 4.35 -17.04
N ASP A 144 27.00 3.09 -16.83
CA ASP A 144 26.92 2.10 -17.91
C ASP A 144 25.69 2.33 -18.81
N GLN A 145 25.97 2.96 -19.95
CA GLN A 145 24.97 3.28 -20.98
C GLN A 145 24.23 2.07 -21.55
N ARG A 146 24.81 0.85 -21.48
CA ARG A 146 24.11 -0.36 -21.95
C ARG A 146 22.99 -0.74 -20.98
N LEU A 147 23.24 -0.67 -19.68
CA LEU A 147 22.21 -0.90 -18.64
C LEU A 147 21.08 0.13 -18.76
N VAL A 148 21.44 1.40 -18.93
CA VAL A 148 20.49 2.51 -19.10
C VAL A 148 19.58 2.27 -20.31
N LYS A 149 20.14 1.86 -21.46
CA LYS A 149 19.34 1.57 -22.67
C LYS A 149 18.38 0.39 -22.48
N ILE A 150 18.81 -0.68 -21.81
CA ILE A 150 17.94 -1.83 -21.48
C ILE A 150 16.81 -1.38 -20.57
N ALA A 151 17.15 -0.66 -19.49
CA ALA A 151 16.18 -0.18 -18.52
C ALA A 151 15.16 0.77 -19.16
N ALA A 152 15.61 1.69 -20.01
CA ALA A 152 14.74 2.62 -20.71
C ALA A 152 13.81 1.94 -21.71
N ARG A 153 14.32 0.96 -22.47
CA ARG A 153 13.46 0.18 -23.37
C ARG A 153 12.41 -0.63 -22.60
N TYR A 154 12.77 -1.16 -21.43
CA TYR A 154 11.83 -1.84 -20.54
C TYR A 154 10.71 -0.89 -20.08
N LEU A 155 11.07 0.28 -19.54
CA LEU A 155 10.10 1.26 -19.03
C LEU A 155 9.18 1.82 -20.12
N ARG A 156 9.70 2.06 -21.34
CA ARG A 156 8.89 2.48 -22.49
C ARG A 156 7.79 1.47 -22.81
N VAL A 157 8.07 0.17 -22.75
CA VAL A 157 7.05 -0.88 -22.94
C VAL A 157 6.05 -0.88 -21.78
N MET A 158 6.52 -0.70 -20.54
CA MET A 158 5.66 -0.66 -19.35
C MET A 158 4.64 0.48 -19.35
N VAL A 159 4.83 1.54 -20.15
CA VAL A 159 3.80 2.60 -20.33
C VAL A 159 2.44 2.02 -20.74
N THR A 160 2.44 0.95 -21.55
CA THR A 160 1.22 0.26 -21.98
C THR A 160 0.47 -0.43 -20.83
N SER A 161 1.14 -0.70 -19.71
CA SER A 161 0.55 -1.37 -18.54
C SER A 161 -0.26 -0.44 -17.63
N ILE A 162 -0.02 0.87 -17.74
CA ILE A 162 -0.57 1.90 -16.84
C ILE A 162 -2.10 1.82 -16.74
N PRO A 163 -2.87 1.80 -17.85
CA PRO A 163 -4.33 1.79 -17.74
C PRO A 163 -4.86 0.54 -17.02
N GLY A 164 -4.25 -0.63 -17.28
CA GLY A 164 -4.59 -1.88 -16.62
C GLY A 164 -4.29 -1.86 -15.13
N TYR A 165 -3.08 -1.41 -14.77
CA TYR A 165 -2.65 -1.29 -13.38
C TYR A 165 -3.53 -0.32 -12.58
N VAL A 166 -3.76 0.88 -13.10
CA VAL A 166 -4.59 1.91 -12.45
C VAL A 166 -6.03 1.43 -12.29
N THR A 167 -6.60 0.81 -13.34
CA THR A 167 -7.95 0.23 -13.27
C THR A 167 -8.04 -0.86 -12.20
N PHE A 168 -7.02 -1.72 -12.11
CA PHE A 168 -6.95 -2.75 -11.09
C PHE A 168 -6.86 -2.16 -9.68
N GLU A 169 -5.99 -1.19 -9.44
CA GLU A 169 -5.85 -0.55 -8.12
C GLU A 169 -7.14 0.15 -7.68
N CYS A 170 -7.72 1.01 -8.53
CA CYS A 170 -8.97 1.70 -8.20
C CYS A 170 -10.15 0.72 -8.07
N GLY A 171 -10.23 -0.30 -8.93
CA GLY A 171 -11.33 -1.26 -8.94
C GLY A 171 -11.32 -2.16 -7.71
N LYS A 172 -10.12 -2.55 -7.25
CA LYS A 172 -9.97 -3.29 -5.99
C LYS A 172 -10.57 -2.50 -4.83
N LYS A 173 -10.24 -1.22 -4.73
CA LYS A 173 -10.75 -0.32 -3.67
C LYS A 173 -12.27 -0.16 -3.74
N TYR A 174 -12.82 -0.04 -4.94
CA TYR A 174 -14.27 0.00 -5.17
C TYR A 174 -14.99 -1.25 -4.66
N LEU A 175 -14.44 -2.45 -4.89
CA LEU A 175 -15.01 -3.71 -4.39
C LEU A 175 -14.81 -3.87 -2.87
N GLN A 176 -13.65 -3.48 -2.34
CA GLN A 176 -13.34 -3.52 -0.90
C GLN A 176 -14.31 -2.66 -0.09
N ALA A 177 -14.69 -1.49 -0.61
CA ALA A 177 -15.70 -0.63 0.00
C ALA A 177 -17.09 -1.30 0.13
N GLN A 178 -17.39 -2.25 -0.75
CA GLN A 178 -18.61 -3.07 -0.75
C GLN A 178 -18.43 -4.40 0.01
N ASN A 179 -17.34 -4.54 0.77
CA ASN A 179 -16.99 -5.73 1.53
C ASN A 179 -16.63 -6.97 0.67
N ASP A 180 -16.18 -6.74 -0.57
CA ASP A 180 -15.70 -7.77 -1.49
C ASP A 180 -14.17 -7.70 -1.60
N PHE A 181 -13.50 -8.53 -0.81
CA PHE A 181 -12.03 -8.60 -0.71
C PHE A 181 -11.42 -9.78 -1.49
N THR A 182 -12.24 -10.68 -2.02
CA THR A 182 -11.79 -11.96 -2.62
C THR A 182 -11.72 -11.90 -4.14
N THR A 183 -12.51 -11.05 -4.81
CA THR A 183 -12.53 -10.97 -6.28
C THR A 183 -11.15 -10.70 -6.87
N ALA A 184 -10.41 -9.74 -6.29
CA ALA A 184 -9.06 -9.40 -6.74
C ALA A 184 -8.09 -10.58 -6.61
N GLN A 185 -8.23 -11.35 -5.52
CA GLN A 185 -7.45 -12.54 -5.26
C GLN A 185 -7.70 -13.62 -6.32
N TYR A 186 -8.97 -13.87 -6.68
CA TYR A 186 -9.30 -14.84 -7.73
C TYR A 186 -8.75 -14.44 -9.10
N ILE A 187 -8.82 -13.16 -9.45
CA ILE A 187 -8.22 -12.65 -10.69
C ILE A 187 -6.70 -12.90 -10.70
N LEU A 188 -6.02 -12.63 -9.58
CA LEU A 188 -4.59 -12.87 -9.45
C LEU A 188 -4.19 -14.35 -9.45
N PHE A 189 -5.03 -15.24 -8.92
CA PHE A 189 -4.78 -16.68 -9.04
C PHE A 189 -4.76 -17.19 -10.48
N VAL A 190 -5.46 -16.50 -11.40
CA VAL A 190 -5.41 -16.81 -12.83
C VAL A 190 -4.28 -16.04 -13.51
N CYS A 191 -4.13 -14.75 -13.21
CA CYS A 191 -3.17 -13.88 -13.89
C CYS A 191 -1.71 -14.16 -13.50
N ALA A 192 -1.41 -14.59 -12.28
CA ALA A 192 -0.03 -14.85 -11.85
C ALA A 192 0.59 -16.09 -12.53
N PRO A 193 -0.09 -17.26 -12.60
CA PRO A 193 0.40 -18.37 -13.42
C PRO A 193 0.47 -18.02 -14.91
N LEU A 194 -0.50 -17.25 -15.41
CA LEU A 194 -0.47 -16.76 -16.78
C LEU A 194 0.75 -15.86 -17.04
N ASN A 195 1.16 -15.04 -16.08
CA ASN A 195 2.37 -14.22 -16.19
C ASN A 195 3.63 -15.08 -16.32
N VAL A 196 3.73 -16.19 -15.59
CA VAL A 196 4.83 -17.17 -15.74
C VAL A 196 4.84 -17.76 -17.15
N LEU A 197 3.68 -18.17 -17.65
CA LEU A 197 3.54 -18.69 -19.01
C LEU A 197 3.91 -17.64 -20.07
N LEU A 198 3.44 -16.40 -19.92
CA LEU A 198 3.72 -15.30 -20.84
C LEU A 198 5.20 -14.94 -20.84
N ASN A 199 5.85 -14.92 -19.67
CA ASN A 199 7.30 -14.72 -19.60
C ASN A 199 8.05 -15.83 -20.34
N TYR A 200 7.67 -17.11 -20.14
CA TYR A 200 8.26 -18.22 -20.89
C TYR A 200 8.08 -18.07 -22.41
N LEU A 201 6.84 -17.77 -22.85
CA LEU A 201 6.53 -17.64 -24.26
C LEU A 201 7.26 -16.46 -24.92
N PHE A 202 7.19 -15.28 -24.32
CA PHE A 202 7.74 -14.07 -24.93
C PHE A 202 9.27 -14.03 -24.84
N VAL A 203 9.85 -14.42 -23.69
CA VAL A 203 11.30 -14.36 -23.50
C VAL A 203 12.02 -15.47 -24.28
N PHE A 204 11.56 -16.72 -24.16
CA PHE A 204 12.26 -17.87 -24.73
C PHE A 204 11.64 -18.39 -26.03
N ARG A 205 10.33 -18.66 -26.06
CA ARG A 205 9.71 -19.35 -27.21
C ARG A 205 9.63 -18.48 -28.46
N PHE A 206 9.30 -17.20 -28.31
CA PHE A 206 9.22 -16.22 -29.40
C PHE A 206 10.54 -15.49 -29.64
N GLY A 207 11.55 -15.70 -28.80
CA GLY A 207 12.87 -15.12 -28.97
C GLY A 207 12.90 -13.58 -28.85
N LEU A 208 11.97 -12.96 -28.11
CA LEU A 208 11.94 -11.50 -27.92
C LEU A 208 12.99 -11.02 -26.91
N GLY A 209 13.73 -11.95 -26.29
CA GLY A 209 14.77 -11.66 -25.30
C GLY A 209 14.20 -10.89 -24.10
N PHE A 210 14.94 -9.92 -23.57
CA PHE A 210 14.52 -9.17 -22.39
C PHE A 210 13.26 -8.32 -22.63
N VAL A 211 12.97 -7.93 -23.87
CA VAL A 211 11.79 -7.12 -24.23
C VAL A 211 10.50 -7.93 -24.07
N GLY A 212 10.60 -9.27 -24.14
CA GLY A 212 9.48 -10.15 -23.85
C GLY A 212 8.96 -10.03 -22.41
N ALA A 213 9.84 -9.75 -21.44
CA ALA A 213 9.48 -9.65 -20.03
C ALA A 213 8.54 -8.46 -19.70
N PRO A 214 8.83 -7.19 -20.07
CA PRO A 214 7.89 -6.08 -19.86
C PRO A 214 6.62 -6.22 -20.72
N MET A 215 6.68 -6.88 -21.88
CA MET A 215 5.47 -7.19 -22.66
C MET A 215 4.55 -8.17 -21.92
N ALA A 216 5.11 -9.22 -21.33
CA ALA A 216 4.37 -10.22 -20.55
C ALA A 216 3.72 -9.57 -19.31
N THR A 217 4.47 -8.74 -18.60
CA THR A 217 3.98 -8.01 -17.43
C THR A 217 2.92 -6.97 -17.79
N SER A 218 3.13 -6.21 -18.87
CA SER A 218 2.13 -5.25 -19.35
C SER A 218 0.82 -5.91 -19.78
N LEU A 219 0.91 -7.04 -20.50
CA LEU A 219 -0.26 -7.82 -20.87
C LEU A 219 -0.97 -8.36 -19.63
N THR A 220 -0.22 -8.83 -18.63
CA THR A 220 -0.80 -9.33 -17.37
C THR A 220 -1.55 -8.23 -16.63
N PHE A 221 -0.98 -7.03 -16.48
CA PHE A 221 -1.69 -5.90 -15.85
C PHE A 221 -2.92 -5.46 -16.63
N THR A 222 -2.85 -5.50 -17.96
CA THR A 222 -4.00 -5.21 -18.82
C THR A 222 -5.11 -6.24 -18.61
N LEU A 223 -4.77 -7.53 -18.55
CA LEU A 223 -5.72 -8.61 -18.26
C LEU A 223 -6.33 -8.46 -16.87
N MET A 224 -5.53 -8.15 -15.84
CA MET A 224 -6.02 -7.90 -14.49
C MET A 224 -7.05 -6.76 -14.46
N GLY A 225 -6.73 -5.62 -15.10
CA GLY A 225 -7.65 -4.48 -15.21
C GLY A 225 -8.92 -4.82 -16.00
N ALA A 226 -8.79 -5.52 -17.13
CA ALA A 226 -9.91 -5.92 -17.98
C ALA A 226 -10.84 -6.92 -17.29
N SER A 227 -10.30 -7.96 -16.63
CA SER A 227 -11.08 -8.93 -15.87
C SER A 227 -11.83 -8.27 -14.72
N LEU A 228 -11.20 -7.33 -14.01
CA LEU A 228 -11.84 -6.61 -12.92
C LEU A 228 -12.95 -5.67 -13.41
N ALA A 229 -12.69 -4.94 -14.50
CA ALA A 229 -13.70 -4.07 -15.13
C ALA A 229 -14.90 -4.90 -15.62
N THR A 230 -14.64 -6.05 -16.25
CA THR A 230 -15.68 -6.99 -16.70
C THR A 230 -16.51 -7.50 -15.53
N PHE A 231 -15.87 -7.89 -14.42
CA PHE A 231 -16.57 -8.33 -13.21
C PHE A 231 -17.47 -7.22 -12.64
N ILE A 232 -16.96 -5.98 -12.52
CA ILE A 232 -17.72 -4.83 -12.05
C ILE A 232 -18.93 -4.57 -12.95
N TRP A 233 -18.75 -4.68 -14.27
CA TRP A 233 -19.83 -4.52 -15.24
C TRP A 233 -20.91 -5.61 -15.11
N CYS A 234 -20.52 -6.87 -15.03
CA CYS A 234 -21.44 -7.99 -14.81
C CYS A 234 -22.20 -7.86 -13.48
N LYS A 235 -21.50 -7.49 -12.40
CA LYS A 235 -22.11 -7.25 -11.09
C LYS A 235 -23.12 -6.10 -11.14
N THR A 236 -22.79 -5.03 -11.86
CA THR A 236 -23.69 -3.89 -12.07
C THR A 236 -24.97 -4.30 -12.78
N TYR A 237 -24.88 -5.13 -13.81
CA TYR A 237 -26.04 -5.61 -14.54
C TYR A 237 -26.93 -6.52 -13.68
N ARG A 238 -26.33 -7.35 -12.83
CA ARG A 238 -27.05 -8.26 -11.92
C ARG A 238 -27.77 -7.53 -10.78
N ASP A 239 -27.11 -6.56 -10.15
CA ASP A 239 -27.59 -5.92 -8.92
C ASP A 239 -28.60 -4.78 -9.19
N GLY A 240 -28.78 -4.37 -10.45
CA GLY A 240 -29.84 -3.46 -10.90
C GLY A 240 -29.85 -2.12 -10.16
N THR A 241 -31.00 -1.78 -9.56
CA THR A 241 -31.24 -0.53 -8.80
C THR A 241 -30.43 -0.41 -7.50
N THR A 242 -29.87 -1.52 -6.99
CA THR A 242 -28.97 -1.50 -5.81
C THR A 242 -27.49 -1.39 -6.19
N SER A 243 -27.20 -1.24 -7.49
CA SER A 243 -25.83 -1.13 -7.96
C SER A 243 -25.14 0.11 -7.39
N CYS A 244 -23.90 -0.08 -6.92
CA CYS A 244 -22.99 1.00 -6.56
C CYS A 244 -22.42 1.72 -7.79
N TRP A 245 -22.73 1.25 -9.01
CA TRP A 245 -22.26 1.86 -10.23
C TRP A 245 -23.04 3.12 -10.59
N SER A 246 -22.32 4.20 -10.91
CA SER A 246 -22.91 5.42 -11.44
C SER A 246 -23.01 5.36 -12.97
N PRO A 247 -24.20 5.48 -13.58
CA PRO A 247 -24.36 5.43 -15.02
C PRO A 247 -23.52 6.50 -15.75
N LEU A 248 -22.80 6.11 -16.80
CA LEU A 248 -21.98 7.00 -17.63
C LEU A 248 -22.79 7.90 -18.58
N LYS A 249 -24.06 8.20 -18.24
CA LYS A 249 -24.93 9.04 -19.08
C LYS A 249 -24.39 10.47 -19.20
N ASN A 250 -23.82 10.99 -18.11
CA ASN A 250 -23.21 12.32 -18.05
C ASN A 250 -21.77 12.22 -17.56
N TRP A 251 -20.81 12.70 -18.36
CA TRP A 251 -19.38 12.67 -18.01
C TRP A 251 -18.97 13.87 -17.14
N LYS A 252 -19.77 14.94 -17.13
CA LYS A 252 -19.49 16.18 -16.38
C LYS A 252 -19.20 15.95 -14.89
N PRO A 253 -19.98 15.12 -14.14
CA PRO A 253 -19.72 14.88 -12.72
C PRO A 253 -18.38 14.19 -12.44
N ILE A 254 -17.86 13.42 -13.40
CA ILE A 254 -16.58 12.71 -13.29
C ILE A 254 -15.41 13.70 -13.27
N PHE A 255 -15.51 14.83 -13.98
CA PHE A 255 -14.46 15.85 -14.04
C PHE A 255 -14.71 17.04 -13.10
N ALA A 256 -15.76 17.00 -12.28
CA ALA A 256 -16.10 18.04 -11.33
C ALA A 256 -15.62 17.72 -9.90
N ASN A 257 -15.35 18.75 -9.10
CA ASN A 257 -15.03 18.68 -7.67
C ASN A 257 -13.85 17.77 -7.29
N TRP A 258 -12.80 17.74 -8.13
CA TRP A 258 -11.58 16.97 -7.84
C TRP A 258 -10.82 17.45 -6.62
N GLY A 259 -10.98 18.72 -6.22
CA GLY A 259 -10.24 19.33 -5.11
C GLY A 259 -10.31 18.50 -3.81
N THR A 260 -11.48 17.97 -3.47
CA THR A 260 -11.66 17.13 -2.29
C THR A 260 -10.88 15.83 -2.40
N MET A 261 -10.98 15.11 -3.52
CA MET A 261 -10.25 13.86 -3.72
C MET A 261 -8.74 14.07 -3.75
N VAL A 262 -8.28 15.08 -4.49
CA VAL A 262 -6.86 15.44 -4.58
C VAL A 262 -6.29 15.83 -3.22
N SER A 263 -7.06 16.54 -2.39
CA SER A 263 -6.64 16.91 -1.02
C SER A 263 -6.41 15.73 -0.08
N LEU A 264 -7.04 14.58 -0.38
CA LEU A 264 -6.84 13.31 0.34
C LEU A 264 -5.78 12.43 -0.34
N ALA A 265 -5.74 12.46 -1.67
CA ALA A 265 -4.86 11.63 -2.48
C ALA A 265 -3.39 12.07 -2.38
N ILE A 266 -3.10 13.38 -2.41
CA ILE A 266 -1.71 13.87 -2.28
C ILE A 266 -1.06 13.44 -0.96
N PRO A 267 -1.68 13.65 0.22
CA PRO A 267 -1.12 13.10 1.44
C PRO A 267 -1.04 11.56 1.45
N GLY A 268 -1.97 10.87 0.78
CA GLY A 268 -1.92 9.42 0.59
C GLY A 268 -0.69 8.95 -0.19
N ILE A 269 -0.32 9.67 -1.27
CA ILE A 269 0.95 9.47 -1.99
C ILE A 269 2.12 9.66 -1.02
N ILE A 270 2.17 10.79 -0.31
CA ILE A 270 3.27 11.11 0.60
C ILE A 270 3.44 10.03 1.67
N MET A 271 2.35 9.52 2.24
CA MET A 271 2.42 8.46 3.25
C MET A 271 3.10 7.19 2.74
N ILE A 272 2.84 6.78 1.50
CA ILE A 272 3.43 5.55 0.92
C ILE A 272 4.84 5.82 0.39
N GLU A 273 5.02 6.92 -0.36
CA GLU A 273 6.30 7.26 -1.00
C GLU A 273 7.39 7.61 -0.01
N ALA A 274 7.06 8.36 1.06
CA ALA A 274 8.05 8.77 2.06
C ALA A 274 8.71 7.55 2.73
N GLU A 275 7.91 6.53 3.03
CA GLU A 275 8.39 5.27 3.59
C GLU A 275 9.25 4.52 2.57
N PHE A 276 8.72 4.30 1.37
CA PHE A 276 9.40 3.52 0.33
C PHE A 276 10.76 4.11 -0.04
N LEU A 277 10.81 5.41 -0.33
CA LEU A 277 12.05 6.10 -0.71
C LEU A 277 13.07 6.17 0.44
N ALA A 278 12.62 6.18 1.70
CA ALA A 278 13.53 6.10 2.84
C ALA A 278 14.23 4.74 2.93
N PHE A 279 13.51 3.64 2.70
CA PHE A 279 14.10 2.30 2.63
C PHE A 279 15.06 2.15 1.44
N GLU A 280 14.69 2.65 0.26
CA GLU A 280 15.59 2.64 -0.91
C GLU A 280 16.85 3.47 -0.69
N SER A 281 16.72 4.62 0.00
CA SER A 281 17.88 5.44 0.37
C SER A 281 18.87 4.66 1.25
N LEU A 282 18.38 3.85 2.20
CA LEU A 282 19.25 2.96 2.98
C LEU A 282 19.92 1.89 2.13
N THR A 283 19.19 1.29 1.19
CA THR A 283 19.75 0.30 0.26
C THR A 283 20.91 0.89 -0.53
N VAL A 284 20.72 2.07 -1.12
CA VAL A 284 21.78 2.78 -1.85
C VAL A 284 22.96 3.12 -0.93
N LEU A 285 22.71 3.64 0.27
CA LEU A 285 23.77 4.00 1.21
C LEU A 285 24.56 2.78 1.72
N SER A 286 23.91 1.60 1.78
CA SER A 286 24.54 0.36 2.26
C SER A 286 25.65 -0.13 1.34
N ALA A 287 25.63 0.25 0.06
CA ALA A 287 26.69 -0.03 -0.91
C ALA A 287 28.06 0.46 -0.45
N LYS A 288 28.11 1.50 0.40
CA LYS A 288 29.37 2.04 0.94
C LYS A 288 30.05 1.12 1.95
N PHE A 289 29.35 0.13 2.50
CA PHE A 289 29.91 -0.83 3.45
C PHE A 289 30.52 -2.07 2.79
N GLY A 290 30.48 -2.17 1.46
CA GLY A 290 31.01 -3.29 0.69
C GLY A 290 29.92 -4.19 0.10
N THR A 291 30.33 -5.07 -0.80
CA THR A 291 29.45 -5.94 -1.59
C THR A 291 28.65 -6.92 -0.75
N GLU A 292 29.25 -7.50 0.30
CA GLU A 292 28.57 -8.42 1.23
C GLU A 292 27.44 -7.71 2.00
N SER A 293 27.68 -6.48 2.47
CA SER A 293 26.67 -5.68 3.19
C SER A 293 25.51 -5.27 2.30
N LEU A 294 25.80 -4.90 1.05
CA LEU A 294 24.77 -4.57 0.05
C LEU A 294 23.92 -5.80 -0.33
N ALA A 295 24.56 -6.96 -0.49
CA ALA A 295 23.86 -8.21 -0.74
C ALA A 295 22.96 -8.59 0.45
N ALA A 296 23.47 -8.47 1.69
CA ALA A 296 22.68 -8.69 2.90
C ALA A 296 21.50 -7.72 2.99
N GLN A 297 21.69 -6.45 2.68
CA GLN A 297 20.62 -5.46 2.66
C GLN A 297 19.54 -5.78 1.61
N SER A 298 19.92 -6.27 0.43
CA SER A 298 18.96 -6.71 -0.60
C SER A 298 18.12 -7.92 -0.13
N VAL A 299 18.75 -8.90 0.54
CA VAL A 299 18.06 -10.03 1.16
C VAL A 299 17.08 -9.54 2.22
N ILE A 300 17.54 -8.64 3.09
CA ILE A 300 16.73 -8.05 4.15
C ILE A 300 15.54 -7.26 3.58
N ALA A 301 15.75 -6.43 2.56
CA ALA A 301 14.69 -5.65 1.92
C ALA A 301 13.60 -6.56 1.34
N SER A 302 14.00 -7.70 0.75
CA SER A 302 13.07 -8.71 0.25
C SER A 302 12.24 -9.33 1.38
N ILE A 303 12.88 -9.67 2.51
CA ILE A 303 12.19 -10.19 3.71
C ILE A 303 11.23 -9.14 4.29
N GLN A 304 11.64 -7.87 4.35
CA GLN A 304 10.77 -6.80 4.82
C GLN A 304 9.55 -6.63 3.91
N SER A 305 9.74 -6.59 2.59
CA SER A 305 8.62 -6.45 1.64
C SER A 305 7.58 -7.56 1.83
N LEU A 306 8.01 -8.80 2.10
CA LEU A 306 7.10 -9.91 2.43
C LEU A 306 6.37 -9.69 3.76
N THR A 307 7.09 -9.34 4.83
CA THR A 307 6.47 -9.15 6.16
C THR A 307 5.58 -7.91 6.26
N PHE A 308 5.79 -6.92 5.39
CA PHE A 308 4.98 -5.69 5.29
C PHE A 308 3.58 -5.94 4.70
N GLN A 309 3.38 -7.01 3.92
CA GLN A 309 2.08 -7.29 3.31
C GLN A 309 0.99 -7.58 4.35
N ALA A 310 1.34 -8.21 5.47
CA ALA A 310 0.41 -8.50 6.56
C ALA A 310 -0.16 -7.24 7.23
N PRO A 311 0.66 -6.33 7.80
CA PRO A 311 0.16 -5.10 8.40
C PRO A 311 -0.52 -4.20 7.37
N PHE A 312 0.03 -4.07 6.15
CA PHE A 312 -0.57 -3.22 5.12
C PHE A 312 -1.98 -3.67 4.75
N SER A 313 -2.17 -4.98 4.53
CA SER A 313 -3.48 -5.58 4.25
C SER A 313 -4.48 -5.39 5.40
N ALA A 314 -4.03 -5.60 6.64
CA ALA A 314 -4.86 -5.38 7.82
C ALA A 314 -5.24 -3.91 7.99
N GLY A 315 -4.32 -2.98 7.69
CA GLY A 315 -4.57 -1.54 7.70
C GLY A 315 -5.60 -1.12 6.67
N VAL A 316 -5.59 -1.70 5.46
CA VAL A 316 -6.62 -1.47 4.42
C VAL A 316 -7.99 -2.03 4.86
N ALA A 317 -8.02 -3.24 5.40
CA ALA A 317 -9.25 -3.86 5.89
C ALA A 317 -9.87 -3.08 7.06
N ALA A 318 -9.05 -2.66 8.03
CA ALA A 318 -9.46 -1.81 9.14
C ALA A 318 -9.93 -0.44 8.64
N SER A 319 -9.22 0.16 7.68
CA SER A 319 -9.60 1.45 7.08
C SER A 319 -11.01 1.39 6.51
N ASN A 320 -11.28 0.39 5.66
CA ASN A 320 -12.60 0.20 5.06
C ASN A 320 -13.69 -0.02 6.11
N ARG A 321 -13.42 -0.85 7.12
CA ARG A 321 -14.39 -1.16 8.19
C ARG A 321 -14.73 0.04 9.07
N ILE A 322 -13.72 0.83 9.45
CA ILE A 322 -13.92 2.03 10.28
C ILE A 322 -14.59 3.13 9.46
N ALA A 323 -14.17 3.33 8.21
CA ALA A 323 -14.78 4.28 7.29
C ALA A 323 -16.27 3.97 7.04
N TYR A 324 -16.63 2.69 6.94
CA TYR A 324 -18.02 2.26 6.88
C TYR A 324 -18.84 2.67 8.11
N HIS A 325 -18.29 2.49 9.32
CA HIS A 325 -18.95 2.93 10.56
C HIS A 325 -19.05 4.45 10.67
N ILE A 326 -18.05 5.19 10.16
CA ILE A 326 -18.09 6.65 10.04
C ILE A 326 -19.25 7.06 9.12
N GLY A 327 -19.40 6.42 7.97
CA GLY A 327 -20.52 6.64 7.05
C GLY A 327 -21.87 6.40 7.70
N LYS A 328 -21.98 5.35 8.53
CA LYS A 328 -23.17 5.06 9.36
C LYS A 328 -23.34 5.98 10.57
N SER A 329 -22.40 6.90 10.81
CA SER A 329 -22.40 7.82 11.95
C SER A 329 -22.45 7.11 13.32
N ARG A 330 -21.79 5.96 13.45
CA ARG A 330 -21.75 5.15 14.69
C ARG A 330 -20.45 5.38 15.46
N VAL A 331 -20.46 6.32 16.41
CA VAL A 331 -19.26 6.70 17.18
C VAL A 331 -18.67 5.52 17.94
N ARG A 332 -19.50 4.80 18.70
CA ARG A 332 -19.04 3.67 19.53
C ARG A 332 -18.43 2.56 18.68
N ALA A 333 -19.04 2.24 17.54
CA ALA A 333 -18.52 1.23 16.61
C ALA A 333 -17.15 1.63 16.02
N CYS A 334 -16.96 2.91 15.68
CA CYS A 334 -15.67 3.43 15.22
C CYS A 334 -14.57 3.26 16.28
N GLN A 335 -14.88 3.57 17.54
CA GLN A 335 -13.96 3.42 18.66
C GLN A 335 -13.59 1.95 18.90
N VAL A 336 -14.59 1.06 18.94
CA VAL A 336 -14.38 -0.39 19.13
C VAL A 336 -13.55 -0.96 17.99
N ALA A 337 -13.87 -0.66 16.73
CA ALA A 337 -13.11 -1.15 15.57
C ALA A 337 -11.67 -0.63 15.56
N SER A 338 -11.45 0.64 15.90
CA SER A 338 -10.10 1.23 15.97
C SER A 338 -9.26 0.59 17.07
N ARG A 339 -9.83 0.42 18.27
CA ARG A 339 -9.16 -0.23 19.40
C ARG A 339 -8.91 -1.71 19.12
N ALA A 340 -9.87 -2.42 18.51
CA ALA A 340 -9.70 -3.81 18.13
C ALA A 340 -8.56 -4.00 17.13
N THR A 341 -8.45 -3.08 16.17
CA THR A 341 -7.36 -3.05 15.19
C THR A 341 -6.01 -2.85 15.88
N LEU A 342 -5.86 -1.77 16.65
CA LEU A 342 -4.56 -1.43 17.26
C LEU A 342 -4.11 -2.45 18.30
N ILE A 343 -5.03 -2.91 19.16
CA ILE A 343 -4.68 -3.78 20.29
C ILE A 343 -4.59 -5.23 19.84
N TYR A 344 -5.65 -5.82 19.28
CA TYR A 344 -5.68 -7.26 19.01
C TYR A 344 -5.00 -7.64 17.70
N ILE A 345 -5.32 -6.93 16.60
CA ILE A 345 -4.73 -7.22 15.29
C ILE A 345 -3.27 -6.78 15.27
N GLY A 346 -2.99 -5.59 15.80
CA GLY A 346 -1.62 -5.08 15.95
C GLY A 346 -0.74 -6.01 16.79
N PHE A 347 -1.23 -6.48 17.94
CA PHE A 347 -0.49 -7.46 18.75
C PHE A 347 -0.27 -8.77 18.00
N LEU A 348 -1.29 -9.32 17.34
CA LEU A 348 -1.17 -10.58 16.61
C LEU A 348 -0.14 -10.49 15.47
N ILE A 349 -0.24 -9.48 14.62
CA ILE A 349 0.66 -9.31 13.47
C ILE A 349 2.07 -8.92 13.94
N GLY A 350 2.18 -8.00 14.89
CA GLY A 350 3.46 -7.56 15.44
C GLY A 350 4.23 -8.70 16.11
N THR A 351 3.57 -9.51 16.95
CA THR A 351 4.20 -10.68 17.57
C THR A 351 4.53 -11.76 16.56
N ALA A 352 3.66 -12.03 15.58
CA ALA A 352 3.93 -13.00 14.53
C ALA A 352 5.15 -12.59 13.69
N ASN A 353 5.24 -11.32 13.26
CA ASN A 353 6.39 -10.81 12.51
C ASN A 353 7.68 -10.85 13.34
N LEU A 354 7.62 -10.44 14.61
CA LEU A 354 8.77 -10.52 15.52
C LEU A 354 9.28 -11.95 15.67
N LEU A 355 8.39 -12.90 15.98
CA LEU A 355 8.75 -14.31 16.15
C LEU A 355 9.28 -14.91 14.85
N PHE A 356 8.64 -14.61 13.71
CA PHE A 356 9.09 -15.07 12.40
C PHE A 356 10.53 -14.62 12.11
N LEU A 357 10.83 -13.33 12.32
CA LEU A 357 12.16 -12.76 12.03
C LEU A 357 13.24 -13.19 13.03
N VAL A 358 12.90 -13.28 14.32
CA VAL A 358 13.86 -13.66 15.37
C VAL A 358 14.16 -15.16 15.35
N LEU A 359 13.13 -16.01 15.31
CA LEU A 359 13.31 -17.46 15.30
C LEU A 359 13.85 -17.94 13.95
N GLY A 360 13.47 -17.28 12.85
CA GLY A 360 13.94 -17.57 11.51
C GLY A 360 15.26 -16.89 11.13
N ARG A 361 15.97 -16.22 12.06
CA ARG A 361 17.11 -15.34 11.73
C ARG A 361 18.25 -15.99 10.93
N THR A 362 18.42 -17.31 11.02
CA THR A 362 19.42 -18.06 10.23
C THR A 362 18.80 -18.75 9.02
N ILE A 363 17.61 -19.33 9.18
CA ILE A 363 16.92 -20.10 8.13
C ILE A 363 16.43 -19.17 7.02
N ILE A 364 15.81 -18.04 7.35
CA ILE A 364 15.20 -17.14 6.36
C ILE A 364 16.26 -16.61 5.39
N PRO A 365 17.40 -16.01 5.80
CA PRO A 365 18.42 -15.55 4.86
C PRO A 365 19.00 -16.66 3.97
N SER A 366 19.11 -17.89 4.50
CA SER A 366 19.64 -19.04 3.74
C SER A 366 18.75 -19.46 2.56
N VAL A 367 17.47 -19.08 2.56
CA VAL A 367 16.57 -19.27 1.41
C VAL A 367 16.91 -18.32 0.26
N PHE A 368 17.50 -17.16 0.55
CA PHE A 368 17.78 -16.12 -0.44
C PHE A 368 19.24 -16.11 -0.94
N SER A 369 20.19 -16.63 -0.16
CA SER A 369 21.60 -16.65 -0.51
C SER A 369 22.30 -17.90 0.03
N ASN A 370 23.29 -18.40 -0.71
CA ASN A 370 24.20 -19.45 -0.27
C ASN A 370 25.52 -18.90 0.30
N ASP A 371 25.71 -17.58 0.29
CA ASP A 371 26.92 -16.92 0.79
C ASP A 371 26.85 -16.80 2.32
N GLU A 372 27.79 -17.45 3.02
CA GLU A 372 27.85 -17.46 4.49
C GLU A 372 28.06 -16.07 5.10
N GLY A 373 28.81 -15.18 4.43
CA GLY A 373 29.04 -13.80 4.87
C GLY A 373 27.74 -13.00 4.84
N VAL A 374 27.00 -13.11 3.73
CA VAL A 374 25.67 -12.47 3.57
C VAL A 374 24.67 -12.99 4.61
N ILE A 375 24.60 -14.31 4.79
CA ILE A 375 23.72 -14.95 5.79
C ILE A 375 24.08 -14.48 7.19
N LYS A 376 25.37 -14.42 7.53
CA LYS A 376 25.84 -14.00 8.85
C LYS A 376 25.44 -12.55 9.14
N ILE A 377 25.68 -11.62 8.21
CA ILE A 377 25.28 -10.21 8.36
C ILE A 377 23.77 -10.11 8.52
N ALA A 378 22.99 -10.76 7.65
CA ALA A 378 21.53 -10.72 7.71
C ALA A 378 21.00 -11.29 9.04
N SER A 379 21.56 -12.39 9.54
CA SER A 379 21.15 -13.03 10.79
C SER A 379 21.36 -12.17 12.04
N GLN A 380 22.33 -11.25 12.01
CA GLN A 380 22.57 -10.31 13.09
C GLN A 380 21.58 -9.13 13.05
N VAL A 381 21.14 -8.74 11.86
CA VAL A 381 20.25 -7.59 11.67
C VAL A 381 18.77 -7.96 11.83
N LEU A 382 18.37 -9.18 11.44
CA LEU A 382 16.96 -9.62 11.51
C LEU A 382 16.28 -9.45 12.88
N PRO A 383 16.93 -9.70 14.04
CA PRO A 383 16.31 -9.42 15.33
C PRO A 383 15.98 -7.95 15.56
N ILE A 384 16.83 -7.03 15.07
CA ILE A 384 16.59 -5.57 15.14
C ILE A 384 15.34 -5.23 14.32
N ILE A 385 15.22 -5.83 13.14
CA ILE A 385 14.07 -5.64 12.25
C ILE A 385 12.81 -6.22 12.87
N GLY A 386 12.90 -7.36 13.55
CA GLY A 386 11.78 -7.92 14.30
C GLY A 386 11.21 -6.94 15.32
N ILE A 387 12.08 -6.24 16.06
CA ILE A 387 11.66 -5.19 17.01
C ILE A 387 11.05 -4.00 16.27
N ASN A 388 11.69 -3.55 15.19
CA ASN A 388 11.17 -2.46 14.37
C ASN A 388 9.78 -2.79 13.79
N GLN A 389 9.52 -4.05 13.41
CA GLN A 389 8.22 -4.46 12.88
C GLN A 389 7.09 -4.35 13.87
N VAL A 390 7.34 -4.47 15.18
CA VAL A 390 6.29 -4.20 16.17
C VAL A 390 5.87 -2.72 16.11
N CYS A 391 6.83 -1.82 15.95
CA CYS A 391 6.57 -0.39 15.84
C CYS A 391 5.93 -0.03 14.49
N ASP A 392 6.40 -0.67 13.42
CA ASP A 392 5.87 -0.45 12.08
C ASP A 392 4.42 -0.93 11.93
N VAL A 393 4.07 -2.07 12.52
CA VAL A 393 2.67 -2.53 12.57
C VAL A 393 1.77 -1.49 13.24
N LEU A 394 2.22 -0.83 14.31
CA LEU A 394 1.46 0.26 14.95
C LEU A 394 1.31 1.47 14.03
N ASN A 395 2.36 1.86 13.33
CA ASN A 395 2.35 2.89 12.30
C ASN A 395 1.33 2.55 11.19
N VAL A 396 1.52 1.44 10.48
CA VAL A 396 0.69 1.06 9.31
C VAL A 396 -0.79 0.93 9.67
N LEU A 397 -1.12 0.39 10.85
CA LEU A 397 -2.50 0.31 11.32
C LEU A 397 -3.07 1.69 11.69
N SER A 398 -2.28 2.55 12.35
CA SER A 398 -2.69 3.91 12.68
C SER A 398 -2.90 4.76 11.43
N ALA A 399 -2.01 4.66 10.45
CA ALA A 399 -2.13 5.23 9.11
C ALA A 399 -3.42 4.77 8.42
N GLY A 400 -3.77 3.48 8.52
CA GLY A 400 -5.05 2.95 8.06
C GLY A 400 -6.25 3.62 8.72
N ILE A 401 -6.19 3.85 10.03
CA ILE A 401 -7.27 4.54 10.76
C ILE A 401 -7.33 6.02 10.38
N LEU A 402 -6.20 6.71 10.21
CA LEU A 402 -6.15 8.11 9.75
C LEU A 402 -6.75 8.25 8.34
N ARG A 403 -6.49 7.29 7.44
CA ARG A 403 -7.17 7.20 6.14
C ARG A 403 -8.68 7.03 6.32
N ALA A 404 -9.13 6.12 7.16
CA ALA A 404 -10.56 5.94 7.43
C ALA A 404 -11.25 7.23 7.89
N GLN A 405 -10.55 8.04 8.69
CA GLN A 405 -11.02 9.30 9.24
C GLN A 405 -10.98 10.49 8.25
N GLY A 406 -10.36 10.33 7.07
CA GLY A 406 -10.12 11.44 6.14
C GLY A 406 -9.05 12.42 6.64
N ARG A 407 -8.11 11.96 7.47
CA ARG A 407 -7.05 12.76 8.11
C ARG A 407 -5.65 12.44 7.57
N GLN A 408 -5.55 12.02 6.30
CA GLN A 408 -4.29 11.64 5.64
C GLN A 408 -3.22 12.73 5.69
N LYS A 409 -3.61 14.02 5.69
CA LYS A 409 -2.67 15.14 5.83
C LYS A 409 -1.79 15.03 7.08
N ILE A 410 -2.34 14.54 8.19
CA ILE A 410 -1.58 14.34 9.43
C ILE A 410 -0.55 13.22 9.23
N GLY A 411 -0.99 12.07 8.70
CA GLY A 411 -0.10 10.94 8.42
C GLY A 411 1.02 11.32 7.45
N GLY A 412 0.72 12.02 6.36
CA GLY A 412 1.73 12.44 5.38
C GLY A 412 2.80 13.37 5.98
N VAL A 413 2.40 14.35 6.81
CA VAL A 413 3.35 15.24 7.49
C VAL A 413 4.21 14.47 8.49
N LEU A 414 3.59 13.58 9.29
CA LEU A 414 4.32 12.76 10.26
C LEU A 414 5.31 11.82 9.57
N ASN A 415 4.94 11.22 8.44
CA ASN A 415 5.82 10.36 7.64
C ASN A 415 7.08 11.12 7.19
N ILE A 416 6.94 12.33 6.65
CA ILE A 416 8.09 13.14 6.23
C ILE A 416 9.01 13.46 7.41
N ILE A 417 8.45 13.89 8.54
CA ILE A 417 9.24 14.21 9.75
C ILE A 417 9.96 12.94 10.25
N ALA A 418 9.24 11.84 10.38
CA ALA A 418 9.77 10.62 10.95
C ALA A 418 10.89 10.00 10.10
N TYR A 419 10.69 9.88 8.78
CA TYR A 419 11.69 9.24 7.91
C TYR A 419 12.85 10.17 7.58
N TYR A 420 12.59 11.44 7.25
CA TYR A 420 13.63 12.32 6.72
C TYR A 420 14.28 13.23 7.76
N LEU A 421 13.60 13.59 8.86
CA LEU A 421 14.19 14.42 9.92
C LEU A 421 14.71 13.60 11.11
N VAL A 422 14.20 12.38 11.31
CA VAL A 422 14.61 11.51 12.42
C VAL A 422 15.33 10.26 11.91
N GLY A 423 14.64 9.41 11.15
CA GLY A 423 15.09 8.06 10.78
C GLY A 423 16.38 8.06 9.95
N LEU A 424 16.37 8.72 8.79
CA LEU A 424 17.53 8.76 7.89
C LEU A 424 18.75 9.47 8.52
N PRO A 425 18.62 10.65 9.16
CA PRO A 425 19.75 11.26 9.86
C PRO A 425 20.34 10.36 10.95
N MET A 426 19.50 9.70 11.76
CA MET A 426 19.96 8.76 12.78
C MET A 426 20.62 7.52 12.17
N ALA A 427 20.07 6.98 11.08
CA ALA A 427 20.65 5.85 10.37
C ALA A 427 22.04 6.18 9.81
N ILE A 428 22.18 7.33 9.15
CA ILE A 428 23.46 7.82 8.62
C ILE A 428 24.46 8.03 9.75
N PHE A 429 24.05 8.66 10.86
CA PHE A 429 24.91 8.88 12.02
C PHE A 429 25.39 7.57 12.64
N LEU A 430 24.49 6.64 12.96
CA LEU A 430 24.84 5.37 13.59
C LEU A 430 25.65 4.46 12.64
N GLY A 431 25.27 4.39 11.37
CA GLY A 431 25.93 3.56 10.38
C GLY A 431 27.36 4.02 10.07
N PHE A 432 27.56 5.31 9.80
CA PHE A 432 28.86 5.85 9.40
C PHE A 432 29.70 6.37 10.57
N ARG A 433 29.12 7.19 11.46
CA ARG A 433 29.91 7.87 12.51
C ARG A 433 30.20 6.96 13.70
N CYS A 434 29.21 6.19 14.14
CA CYS A 434 29.37 5.18 15.19
C CYS A 434 29.93 3.85 14.66
N LYS A 435 30.07 3.71 13.34
CA LYS A 435 30.60 2.52 12.65
C LYS A 435 29.81 1.23 12.94
N TRP A 436 28.50 1.34 13.17
CA TRP A 436 27.62 0.19 13.34
C TRP A 436 27.17 -0.42 12.01
N ALA A 437 27.64 0.13 10.89
CA ALA A 437 27.34 -0.33 9.53
C ALA A 437 25.84 -0.57 9.33
N LEU A 438 25.46 -1.75 8.85
CA LEU A 438 24.07 -2.09 8.55
C LEU A 438 23.18 -2.12 9.81
N GLN A 439 23.70 -2.56 10.96
CA GLN A 439 22.93 -2.51 12.21
C GLN A 439 22.56 -1.07 12.60
N GLY A 440 23.50 -0.14 12.42
CA GLY A 440 23.27 1.29 12.66
C GLY A 440 22.16 1.87 11.78
N PHE A 441 22.10 1.44 10.51
CA PHE A 441 21.04 1.86 9.59
C PHE A 441 19.66 1.42 10.07
N TRP A 442 19.52 0.15 10.46
CA TRP A 442 18.25 -0.39 10.93
C TRP A 442 17.83 0.12 12.30
N VAL A 443 18.77 0.35 13.22
CA VAL A 443 18.47 0.99 14.51
C VAL A 443 18.02 2.44 14.30
N GLY A 444 18.75 3.21 13.49
CA GLY A 444 18.43 4.61 13.24
C GLY A 444 17.08 4.80 12.54
N LEU A 445 16.80 3.99 11.51
CA LEU A 445 15.49 4.00 10.87
C LEU A 445 14.39 3.53 11.82
N GLY A 446 14.69 2.52 12.65
CA GLY A 446 13.80 2.04 13.71
C GLY A 446 13.37 3.15 14.69
N CYS A 447 14.27 4.06 15.05
CA CYS A 447 13.91 5.24 15.86
C CYS A 447 12.90 6.15 15.15
N GLY A 448 13.04 6.35 13.84
CA GLY A 448 12.08 7.09 13.02
C GLY A 448 10.71 6.41 12.99
N ILE A 449 10.68 5.09 12.74
CA ILE A 449 9.45 4.28 12.73
C ILE A 449 8.77 4.29 14.10
N LEU A 450 9.53 4.20 15.20
CA LEU A 450 9.00 4.29 16.55
C LEU A 450 8.36 5.67 16.80
N PHE A 451 9.05 6.75 16.43
CA PHE A 451 8.51 8.11 16.54
C PHE A 451 7.22 8.26 15.72
N LEU A 452 7.20 7.72 14.50
CA LEU A 452 6.01 7.73 13.63
C LEU A 452 4.85 6.98 14.26
N GLY A 453 5.07 5.72 14.65
CA GLY A 453 4.05 4.85 15.23
C GLY A 453 3.44 5.44 16.50
N LEU A 454 4.25 6.01 17.39
CA LEU A 454 3.75 6.67 18.61
C LEU A 454 2.97 7.95 18.30
N SER A 455 3.45 8.76 17.34
CA SER A 455 2.80 10.02 16.96
C SER A 455 1.46 9.80 16.27
N GLU A 456 1.38 8.83 15.35
CA GLU A 456 0.12 8.47 14.70
C GLU A 456 -0.85 7.82 15.69
N LEU A 457 -0.37 6.91 16.56
CA LEU A 457 -1.18 6.33 17.63
C LEU A 457 -1.78 7.40 18.55
N TYR A 458 -0.99 8.40 18.94
CA TYR A 458 -1.48 9.54 19.72
C TYR A 458 -2.58 10.31 18.97
N CYS A 459 -2.38 10.59 17.68
CA CYS A 459 -3.36 11.28 16.84
C CYS A 459 -4.67 10.50 16.68
N VAL A 460 -4.59 9.17 16.63
CA VAL A 460 -5.74 8.28 16.57
C VAL A 460 -6.43 8.20 17.93
N TRP A 461 -5.69 8.08 19.03
CA TRP A 461 -6.25 8.02 20.39
C TRP A 461 -7.00 9.29 20.79
N LYS A 462 -6.49 10.45 20.38
CA LYS A 462 -7.12 11.77 20.61
C LYS A 462 -8.15 12.16 19.55
N SER A 463 -8.63 11.22 18.74
CA SER A 463 -9.61 11.50 17.69
C SER A 463 -10.96 11.97 18.26
N ASP A 464 -11.39 13.15 17.84
CA ASP A 464 -12.77 13.61 18.02
C ASP A 464 -13.66 12.98 16.94
N TRP A 465 -14.27 11.85 17.30
CA TRP A 465 -15.14 11.07 16.41
C TRP A 465 -16.38 11.83 15.95
N ALA A 466 -16.93 12.72 16.78
CA ALA A 466 -18.10 13.51 16.40
C ALA A 466 -17.75 14.55 15.33
N LYS A 467 -16.60 15.21 15.47
CA LYS A 467 -16.06 16.12 14.45
C LYS A 467 -15.72 15.38 13.15
N ILE A 468 -15.14 14.18 13.24
CA ILE A 468 -14.80 13.35 12.08
C ILE A 468 -16.07 12.98 11.29
N ILE A 469 -17.12 12.50 11.96
CA ILE A 469 -18.40 12.16 11.31
C ILE A 469 -19.03 13.41 10.66
N ARG A 470 -18.98 14.56 11.34
CA ARG A 470 -19.49 15.83 10.79
C ARG A 470 -18.73 16.24 9.52
N ASN A 471 -17.41 16.11 9.52
CA ASN A 471 -16.58 16.41 8.36
C ASN A 471 -16.85 15.43 7.21
N SER A 472 -16.97 14.13 7.51
CA SER A 472 -17.37 13.11 6.52
C SER A 472 -18.68 13.49 5.83
N ARG A 473 -19.72 13.85 6.59
CA ARG A 473 -21.00 14.30 6.00
C ARG A 473 -20.86 15.53 5.10
N ARG A 474 -20.02 16.50 5.46
CA ARG A 474 -19.75 17.69 4.63
C ARG A 474 -19.08 17.30 3.31
N LEU A 475 -18.04 16.47 3.37
CA LEU A 475 -17.31 15.99 2.18
C LEU A 475 -18.24 15.36 1.13
N HIS A 476 -19.27 14.64 1.58
CA HIS A 476 -20.23 13.96 0.69
C HIS A 476 -21.34 14.90 0.18
N LYS A 477 -21.75 15.91 0.95
CA LYS A 477 -22.73 16.92 0.50
C LYS A 477 -22.21 17.75 -0.67
N ASP A 478 -20.91 18.04 -0.69
CA ASP A 478 -20.26 18.83 -1.74
C ASP A 478 -20.03 18.01 -3.04
N SER A 479 -20.36 16.72 -3.03
CA SER A 479 -20.29 15.82 -4.19
C SER A 479 -21.67 15.22 -4.49
N PRO A 480 -22.63 16.00 -5.01
CA PRO A 480 -23.95 15.47 -5.35
C PRO A 480 -23.81 14.37 -6.40
N ALA A 481 -24.28 13.17 -6.06
CA ALA A 481 -24.62 12.17 -7.07
C ALA A 481 -25.90 12.66 -7.77
N VAL A 482 -25.91 12.56 -9.10
CA VAL A 482 -26.97 13.05 -10.00
C VAL A 482 -28.37 12.68 -9.53
#